data_AF-A0A7W1YTR7-F1
#
_entry.id   AF-A0A7W1YTR7-F1
#
_cell.length_a   1.000
_cell.length_b   1.000
_cell.length_c   1.000
_cell.angle_alpha   90.00
_cell.angle_beta   90.00
_cell.angle_gamma   90.00
#
_symmetry.space_group_name_H-M   'P 1'
#
loop_
_entity.id
_entity.type
_entity.pdbx_description
1 polymer ?
#
loop_
_entity_poly.entity_id
_entity_poly.type
_entity_poly.pdbx_seq_one_letter_code
_entity_poly.pdbx_strand_id
1 'polypeptide(L)'
;MRRRELSGFTCELRGTITSAGFSSGHRFVVGSWEESPIGPLADVMWARPDGRRILLVDRREIARGLLGVRTWGVTPSGVQEWYRADEYRRVVAGQANLNGRDLGPVRPFPEPARFGFSEPPRCPSMVRVRPLLHDPSGRLARAVGGHALTEDGP
;
A
#
# COMPACT_ATOMS: atom_id res chain seq x y z
N MET A 1 25.68 21.19 -5.19
CA MET A 1 24.26 21.13 -4.75
C MET A 1 24.21 20.58 -3.33
N ARG A 2 23.80 21.37 -2.33
CA ARG A 2 23.67 20.90 -0.94
C ARG A 2 22.35 20.14 -0.80
N ARG A 3 22.43 18.87 -0.40
CA ARG A 3 21.28 18.06 0.04
C ARG A 3 20.71 18.77 1.28
N ARG A 4 19.52 19.37 1.18
CA ARG A 4 18.80 19.88 2.36
C ARG A 4 18.55 18.67 3.27
N GLU A 5 19.07 18.71 4.49
CA GLU A 5 18.69 17.74 5.53
C GLU A 5 17.19 17.93 5.80
N LEU A 6 16.40 16.92 5.44
CA LEU A 6 14.98 16.87 5.80
C LEU A 6 14.91 16.53 7.30
N SER A 7 14.63 17.51 8.14
CA SER A 7 14.37 17.27 9.57
C SER A 7 13.07 16.48 9.72
N GLY A 8 13.10 15.31 10.35
CA GLY A 8 11.93 14.46 10.55
C GLY A 8 12.26 12.97 10.53
N PHE A 9 11.24 12.12 10.71
CA PHE A 9 11.41 10.67 10.57
C PHE A 9 11.27 10.28 9.10
N THR A 10 12.20 9.46 8.62
CA THR A 10 12.16 8.93 7.25
C THR A 10 12.35 7.42 7.28
N CYS A 11 11.52 6.71 6.52
CA CYS A 11 11.68 5.28 6.33
C CYS A 11 11.42 4.88 4.87
N GLU A 12 12.10 3.83 4.44
CA GLU A 12 11.86 3.18 3.15
C GLU A 12 11.10 1.87 3.40
N LEU A 13 10.14 1.57 2.52
CA LEU A 13 9.53 0.26 2.42
C LEU A 13 10.04 -0.43 1.16
N ARG A 14 10.06 -1.76 1.15
CA ARG A 14 10.30 -2.54 -0.07
C ARG A 14 9.21 -3.58 -0.21
N GLY A 15 8.67 -3.65 -1.41
CA GLY A 15 7.54 -4.51 -1.65
C GLY A 15 7.15 -4.62 -3.10
N THR A 16 6.04 -5.31 -3.28
CA THR A 16 5.36 -5.48 -4.54
C THR A 16 3.91 -5.05 -4.38
N ILE A 17 3.45 -4.17 -5.27
CA ILE A 17 2.04 -3.81 -5.38
C ILE A 17 1.46 -4.56 -6.58
N THR A 18 0.45 -5.39 -6.33
CA THR A 18 -0.29 -6.12 -7.37
C THR A 18 -1.70 -5.58 -7.48
N SER A 19 -2.09 -5.12 -8.67
CA SER A 19 -3.45 -4.69 -8.99
C SER A 19 -4.12 -5.68 -9.94
N ALA A 20 -5.36 -6.09 -9.64
CA ALA A 20 -6.12 -6.97 -10.52
C ALA A 20 -7.63 -6.81 -10.38
N GLY A 21 -8.30 -6.69 -11.53
CA GLY A 21 -9.74 -6.53 -11.65
C GLY A 21 -10.40 -7.76 -12.17
N PHE A 22 -11.67 -7.94 -11.82
CA PHE A 22 -12.42 -9.13 -12.16
C PHE A 22 -13.72 -8.76 -12.87
N SER A 23 -14.24 -9.64 -13.72
CA SER A 23 -15.47 -9.37 -14.49
C SER A 23 -16.71 -9.18 -13.63
N SER A 24 -16.71 -9.67 -12.38
CA SER A 24 -17.70 -9.33 -11.36
C SER A 24 -17.72 -7.84 -10.94
N GLY A 25 -16.72 -7.06 -11.37
CA GLY A 25 -16.55 -5.64 -11.03
C GLY A 25 -15.71 -5.39 -9.79
N HIS A 26 -15.35 -6.43 -9.03
CA HIS A 26 -14.44 -6.33 -7.89
C HIS A 26 -13.02 -5.98 -8.31
N ARG A 27 -12.36 -5.19 -7.47
CA ARG A 27 -11.04 -4.63 -7.76
C ARG A 27 -10.14 -4.73 -6.56
N PHE A 28 -8.94 -5.28 -6.74
CA PHE A 28 -7.99 -5.44 -5.65
C PHE A 28 -6.67 -4.77 -5.99
N VAL A 29 -6.08 -4.12 -4.98
CA VAL A 29 -4.68 -3.74 -4.94
C VAL A 29 -4.12 -4.36 -3.67
N VAL A 30 -3.10 -5.19 -3.84
CA VAL A 30 -2.45 -5.94 -2.76
C VAL A 30 -1.03 -5.43 -2.65
N GLY A 31 -0.68 -4.84 -1.51
CA GLY A 31 0.69 -4.56 -1.14
C GLY A 31 1.26 -5.73 -0.36
N SER A 32 2.38 -6.26 -0.84
CA SER A 32 3.18 -7.25 -0.12
C SER A 32 4.52 -6.59 0.18
N TRP A 33 4.78 -6.31 1.44
CA TRP A 33 5.94 -5.54 1.90
C TRP A 33 6.92 -6.48 2.57
N GLU A 34 8.03 -6.76 1.88
CA GLU A 34 9.07 -7.63 2.42
C GLU A 34 9.90 -6.90 3.48
N GLU A 35 10.10 -5.60 3.31
CA GLU A 35 10.86 -4.77 4.24
C GLU A 35 10.04 -3.54 4.65
N SER A 36 9.94 -3.33 5.96
CA SER A 36 9.34 -2.14 6.54
C SER A 36 9.87 -1.90 7.96
N PRO A 37 9.66 -0.72 8.56
CA PRO A 37 10.07 -0.43 9.94
C PRO A 37 9.45 -1.34 11.00
N ILE A 38 8.40 -2.11 10.68
CA ILE A 38 7.72 -3.04 11.60
C ILE A 38 7.81 -4.50 11.13
N GLY A 39 8.79 -4.80 10.29
CA GLY A 39 8.94 -6.10 9.64
C GLY A 39 7.98 -6.28 8.45
N PRO A 40 7.93 -7.49 7.89
CA PRO A 40 7.08 -7.79 6.74
C PRO A 40 5.59 -7.57 7.08
N LEU A 41 4.84 -7.04 6.12
CA LEU A 41 3.38 -6.90 6.24
C LEU A 41 2.69 -6.99 4.87
N ALA A 42 1.37 -7.16 4.91
CA ALA A 42 0.54 -7.06 3.73
C ALA A 42 -0.70 -6.19 3.99
N ASP A 43 -1.16 -5.54 2.92
CA ASP A 43 -2.41 -4.80 2.89
C ASP A 43 -3.19 -5.10 1.61
N VAL A 44 -4.51 -5.02 1.71
CA VAL A 44 -5.42 -5.22 0.59
C VAL A 44 -6.39 -4.05 0.56
N MET A 45 -6.29 -3.27 -0.50
CA MET A 45 -7.28 -2.28 -0.89
C MET A 45 -8.26 -2.93 -1.86
N TRP A 46 -9.52 -2.99 -1.47
CA TRP A 46 -10.59 -3.65 -2.20
C TRP A 46 -11.70 -2.67 -2.55
N ALA A 47 -11.95 -2.46 -3.84
CA ALA A 47 -13.09 -1.70 -4.33
C ALA A 47 -14.15 -2.67 -4.84
N ARG A 48 -15.36 -2.50 -4.32
CA ARG A 48 -16.52 -3.32 -4.63
C ARG A 48 -17.34 -2.69 -5.77
N PRO A 49 -18.11 -3.50 -6.53
CA PRO A 49 -19.02 -3.00 -7.56
C PRO A 49 -20.08 -2.02 -7.03
N ASP A 50 -20.47 -2.18 -5.76
CA ASP A 50 -21.42 -1.30 -5.06
C ASP A 50 -20.81 0.06 -4.63
N GLY A 51 -19.58 0.36 -5.06
CA GLY A 51 -18.87 1.60 -4.76
C GLY A 51 -18.17 1.62 -3.41
N ARG A 52 -18.34 0.60 -2.55
CA ARG A 52 -17.65 0.52 -1.26
C ARG A 52 -16.16 0.25 -1.45
N ARG A 53 -15.34 0.85 -0.59
CA ARG A 53 -13.89 0.64 -0.55
C ARG A 53 -13.49 0.15 0.83
N ILE A 54 -12.74 -0.95 0.87
CA ILE A 54 -12.36 -1.65 2.09
C ILE A 54 -10.84 -1.74 2.09
N LEU A 55 -10.24 -1.38 3.22
CA LEU A 55 -8.83 -1.62 3.48
C LEU A 55 -8.73 -2.75 4.51
N LEU A 56 -8.05 -3.82 4.15
CA LEU A 56 -7.63 -4.89 5.05
C LEU A 56 -6.13 -4.72 5.28
N VAL A 57 -5.72 -4.80 6.53
CA VAL A 57 -4.31 -4.63 6.94
C VAL A 57 -4.06 -5.61 8.07
N ASP A 58 -2.94 -6.33 7.96
CA ASP A 58 -2.54 -7.35 8.92
C ASP A 58 -2.35 -6.75 10.34
N ARG A 59 -1.72 -5.57 10.43
CA ARG A 59 -1.58 -4.80 11.67
C ARG A 59 -2.24 -3.42 11.57
N ARG A 60 -3.55 -3.39 11.81
CA ARG A 60 -4.44 -2.23 11.60
C ARG A 60 -3.99 -0.89 12.19
N GLU A 61 -3.30 -0.88 13.33
CA GLU A 61 -2.90 0.35 14.03
C GLU A 61 -1.66 0.98 13.41
N ILE A 62 -0.69 0.14 13.04
CA ILE A 62 0.61 0.60 12.52
C ILE A 62 0.55 0.81 11.00
N ALA A 63 -0.09 -0.11 10.29
CA ALA A 63 -0.17 -0.04 8.83
C ALA A 63 -0.99 1.16 8.34
N ARG A 64 -1.96 1.65 9.14
CA ARG A 64 -2.67 2.91 8.84
C ARG A 64 -1.77 4.15 8.90
N GLY A 65 -0.77 4.14 9.78
CA GLY A 65 0.23 5.22 9.85
C GLY A 65 1.22 5.14 8.69
N LEU A 66 1.70 3.93 8.39
CA LEU A 66 2.73 3.67 7.39
C LEU A 66 2.23 3.80 5.95
N LEU A 67 1.05 3.26 5.65
CA LEU A 67 0.52 3.20 4.28
C LEU A 67 -0.25 4.47 3.88
N GLY A 68 -0.31 5.48 4.76
CA GLY A 68 -0.98 6.77 4.52
C GLY A 68 -2.49 6.69 4.24
N VAL A 69 -3.09 5.50 4.21
CA VAL A 69 -4.46 5.27 3.74
C VAL A 69 -5.48 5.65 4.82
N ARG A 70 -6.05 6.86 4.67
CA ARG A 70 -7.41 7.13 5.16
C ARG A 70 -8.35 6.83 4.00
N THR A 71 -9.17 5.79 4.15
CA THR A 71 -10.28 5.53 3.24
C THR A 71 -11.23 6.74 3.31
N TRP A 72 -11.11 7.64 2.33
CA TRP A 72 -11.83 8.92 2.10
C TRP A 72 -11.13 10.21 2.64
N GLY A 73 -10.72 11.10 1.72
CA GLY A 73 -10.22 12.47 1.97
C GLY A 73 -8.72 12.73 1.76
N VAL A 74 -8.33 14.00 1.51
CA VAL A 74 -6.93 14.48 1.52
C VAL A 74 -6.35 14.34 2.93
N THR A 75 -5.16 13.76 3.09
CA THR A 75 -4.59 13.48 4.43
C THR A 75 -4.17 14.73 5.17
N PRO A 76 -4.59 14.90 6.44
CA PRO A 76 -4.03 15.89 7.36
C PRO A 76 -2.68 15.49 7.98
N SER A 77 -2.15 14.30 7.66
CA SER A 77 -0.96 13.75 8.35
C SER A 77 0.35 14.43 7.97
N GLY A 78 0.41 15.14 6.85
CA GLY A 78 1.62 15.83 6.38
C GLY A 78 2.76 14.90 5.94
N VAL A 79 2.54 13.58 5.92
CA VAL A 79 3.51 12.60 5.44
C VAL A 79 3.66 12.77 3.93
N GLN A 80 4.90 12.93 3.50
CA GLN A 80 5.27 12.98 2.09
C GLN A 80 5.74 11.60 1.66
N GLU A 81 5.28 11.16 0.49
CA GLU A 81 5.60 9.85 -0.05
C GLU A 81 6.15 9.99 -1.47
N TRP A 82 7.28 9.31 -1.73
CA TRP A 82 7.85 9.18 -3.06
C TRP A 82 7.95 7.71 -3.42
N TYR A 83 7.36 7.35 -4.55
CA TYR A 83 7.45 5.99 -5.09
C TYR A 83 8.62 5.91 -6.06
N ARG A 84 9.54 4.99 -5.78
CA ARG A 84 10.40 4.43 -6.82
C ARG A 84 9.78 3.14 -7.31
N ALA A 85 9.35 3.12 -8.57
CA ALA A 85 8.98 1.89 -9.26
C ALA A 85 10.22 1.31 -9.92
N ASP A 86 10.62 0.10 -9.51
CA ASP A 86 11.82 -0.57 -10.02
C ASP A 86 11.48 -1.48 -11.19
N GLU A 87 10.37 -2.20 -11.10
CA GLU A 87 9.95 -3.15 -12.12
C GLU A 87 8.44 -3.09 -12.31
N TYR A 88 8.01 -3.25 -13.57
CA TYR A 88 6.61 -3.34 -13.94
C TYR A 88 6.39 -4.64 -14.72
N ARG A 89 5.39 -5.41 -14.29
CA ARG A 89 4.94 -6.62 -15.00
C ARG A 89 3.43 -6.57 -15.18
N ARG A 90 2.96 -6.96 -16.35
CA ARG A 90 1.51 -7.10 -16.60
C ARG A 90 1.03 -8.42 -16.00
N VAL A 91 -0.06 -8.35 -15.24
CA VAL A 91 -0.81 -9.54 -14.84
C VAL A 91 -1.71 -9.95 -16.00
N VAL A 92 -1.49 -11.15 -16.52
CA VAL A 92 -2.22 -11.67 -17.69
C VAL A 92 -3.40 -12.57 -17.29
N ALA A 93 -3.33 -13.17 -16.11
CA ALA A 93 -4.36 -14.04 -15.55
C ALA A 93 -4.28 -14.04 -14.03
N GLY A 94 -5.39 -14.42 -13.39
CA GLY A 94 -5.52 -14.52 -11.94
C GLY A 94 -6.92 -15.03 -11.58
N GLN A 95 -7.07 -15.54 -10.37
CA GLN A 95 -8.33 -16.04 -9.84
C GLN A 95 -8.54 -15.46 -8.45
N ALA A 96 -9.81 -15.20 -8.11
CA ALA A 96 -10.19 -14.75 -6.78
C ALA A 96 -11.56 -15.34 -6.44
N ASN A 97 -11.68 -15.77 -5.19
CA ASN A 97 -12.92 -16.28 -4.62
C ASN A 97 -13.31 -15.43 -3.43
N LEU A 98 -14.57 -15.02 -3.38
CA LEU A 98 -15.13 -14.26 -2.27
C LEU A 98 -16.32 -15.01 -1.68
N ASN A 99 -16.21 -15.45 -0.43
CA ASN A 99 -17.24 -16.24 0.25
C ASN A 99 -17.69 -17.46 -0.59
N GLY A 100 -16.71 -18.15 -1.20
CA GLY A 100 -16.95 -19.32 -2.07
C GLY A 100 -17.46 -19.01 -3.48
N ARG A 101 -17.60 -17.74 -3.88
CA ARG A 101 -18.01 -17.35 -5.24
C ARG A 101 -16.82 -16.88 -6.06
N ASP A 102 -16.64 -17.48 -7.23
CA ASP A 102 -15.65 -17.06 -8.22
C ASP A 102 -15.99 -15.65 -8.75
N LEU A 103 -14.98 -14.78 -8.82
CA LEU A 103 -15.15 -13.38 -9.24
C LEU A 103 -15.09 -13.18 -10.77
N GLY A 104 -14.90 -14.25 -11.52
CA GLY A 104 -14.75 -14.31 -12.96
C GLY A 104 -13.30 -14.09 -13.42
N PRO A 105 -13.05 -14.02 -14.75
CA PRO A 105 -11.72 -13.76 -15.27
C PRO A 105 -11.20 -12.36 -14.94
N VAL A 106 -9.87 -12.22 -14.94
CA VAL A 106 -9.19 -10.94 -14.80
C VAL A 106 -9.54 -10.00 -15.97
N ARG A 107 -9.82 -8.73 -15.64
CA ARG A 107 -10.16 -7.66 -16.58
C ARG A 107 -9.42 -6.36 -16.22
N PRO A 108 -9.12 -5.50 -17.22
CA PRO A 108 -8.67 -4.13 -16.96
C PRO A 108 -9.67 -3.31 -16.15
N PHE A 109 -9.14 -2.31 -15.45
CA PHE A 109 -9.89 -1.34 -14.67
C PHE A 109 -10.05 -0.02 -15.43
N PRO A 110 -11.21 0.24 -16.05
CA PRO A 110 -11.47 1.52 -16.68
C PRO A 110 -11.66 2.65 -15.66
N GLU A 111 -12.13 2.33 -14.45
CA GLU A 111 -12.30 3.31 -13.38
C GLU A 111 -11.12 3.30 -12.40
N PRO A 112 -10.63 4.48 -11.98
CA PRO A 112 -9.68 4.57 -10.89
C PRO A 112 -10.21 3.87 -9.63
N ALA A 113 -9.33 3.12 -8.99
CA ALA A 113 -9.50 2.49 -7.70
C ALA A 113 -9.52 3.49 -6.54
N ARG A 114 -9.14 4.78 -6.76
CA ARG A 114 -9.31 5.92 -5.84
C ARG A 114 -8.99 5.60 -4.38
N PHE A 115 -7.92 4.84 -4.15
CA PHE A 115 -7.53 4.43 -2.81
C PHE A 115 -6.68 5.47 -2.08
N GLY A 116 -6.21 6.52 -2.77
CA GLY A 116 -5.43 7.59 -2.16
C GLY A 116 -4.28 8.05 -3.06
N PHE A 117 -3.09 8.16 -2.46
CA PHE A 117 -1.91 8.89 -2.96
C PHE A 117 -1.35 8.43 -4.30
N SER A 118 -1.55 7.16 -4.66
CA SER A 118 -1.15 6.63 -5.95
C SER A 118 -2.23 5.71 -6.49
N GLU A 119 -2.51 5.87 -7.78
CA GLU A 119 -3.49 5.08 -8.49
C GLU A 119 -2.76 3.93 -9.20
N PRO A 120 -3.13 2.66 -8.96
CA PRO A 120 -2.57 1.56 -9.71
C PRO A 120 -2.79 1.76 -11.23
N PRO A 121 -1.90 1.19 -12.07
CA PRO A 121 -2.14 1.11 -13.50
C PRO A 121 -3.52 0.52 -13.83
N ARG A 122 -4.16 1.06 -14.87
CA ARG A 122 -5.49 0.60 -15.34
C ARG A 122 -5.48 -0.84 -15.85
N CYS A 123 -4.31 -1.33 -16.29
CA CYS A 123 -4.13 -2.74 -16.60
C CYS A 123 -3.73 -3.50 -15.33
N PRO A 124 -4.20 -4.75 -15.16
CA PRO A 124 -3.73 -5.60 -14.08
C PRO A 124 -2.21 -5.69 -14.13
N SER A 125 -1.56 -5.44 -13.01
CA SER A 125 -0.11 -5.23 -12.97
C SER A 125 0.48 -5.63 -11.64
N MET A 126 1.77 -5.92 -11.65
CA MET A 126 2.59 -6.19 -10.50
C MET A 126 3.79 -5.26 -10.60
N VAL A 127 3.99 -4.43 -9.59
CA VAL A 127 5.01 -3.38 -9.59
C VAL A 127 5.88 -3.54 -8.36
N ARG A 128 7.18 -3.74 -8.55
CA ARG A 128 8.16 -3.68 -7.47
C ARG A 128 8.38 -2.22 -7.11
N VAL A 129 8.16 -1.86 -5.85
CA VAL A 129 8.21 -0.49 -5.39
C VAL A 129 9.08 -0.33 -4.15
N ARG A 130 9.66 0.87 -4.05
CA ARG A 130 10.33 1.36 -2.84
C ARG A 130 9.79 2.72 -2.44
N PRO A 131 8.68 2.76 -1.69
CA PRO A 131 8.17 4.00 -1.13
C PRO A 131 9.15 4.56 -0.10
N LEU A 132 9.51 5.83 -0.26
CA LEU A 132 10.17 6.62 0.77
C LEU A 132 9.12 7.47 1.45
N LEU A 133 8.95 7.29 2.75
CA LEU A 133 8.06 8.09 3.58
C LEU A 133 8.90 9.11 4.36
N HIS A 134 8.48 10.37 4.34
CA HIS A 134 9.00 11.40 5.21
C HIS A 134 7.87 11.98 6.06
N ASP A 135 7.98 11.79 7.38
CA ASP A 135 7.08 12.34 8.37
C ASP A 135 7.79 13.45 9.17
N PRO A 136 7.55 14.73 8.86
CA PRO A 136 8.11 15.84 9.62
C PRO A 136 7.52 15.95 11.03
N SER A 137 6.39 15.30 11.32
CA SER A 137 5.70 15.38 12.62
C SER A 137 6.18 14.34 13.64
N GLY A 138 6.92 13.33 13.22
CA GLY A 138 7.41 12.23 14.07
C GLY A 138 6.33 11.30 14.62
N ARG A 139 5.09 11.39 14.13
CA ARG A 139 3.98 10.50 14.51
C ARG A 139 4.20 9.07 14.03
N LEU A 140 4.75 8.91 12.84
CA LEU A 140 5.09 7.62 12.25
C LEU A 140 6.15 6.90 13.10
N ALA A 141 7.17 7.63 13.55
CA ALA A 141 8.20 7.10 14.44
C ALA A 141 7.59 6.53 15.74
N ARG A 142 6.59 7.21 16.34
CA ARG A 142 5.91 6.72 17.55
C ARG A 142 5.06 5.48 17.29
N ALA A 143 4.37 5.43 16.14
CA ALA A 143 3.55 4.29 15.76
C ALA A 143 4.39 3.04 15.47
N VAL A 144 5.61 3.22 14.95
CA VAL A 144 6.59 2.16 14.69
C VAL A 144 7.34 1.74 15.96
N GLY A 145 7.75 2.72 16.79
CA GLY A 145 8.58 2.52 17.99
C GLY A 145 7.87 1.89 19.19
N GLY A 146 6.54 1.77 19.18
CA GLY A 146 5.78 1.03 20.20
C GLY A 146 5.93 -0.50 20.14
N HIS A 147 6.63 -1.01 19.11
CA HIS A 147 6.86 -2.45 18.89
C HIS A 147 8.33 -2.81 18.67
N ALA A 148 9.26 -1.92 19.04
CA ALA A 148 10.68 -2.28 19.10
C ALA A 148 10.87 -3.30 20.24
N LEU A 149 10.98 -4.57 19.85
CA LEU A 149 11.60 -5.58 20.68
C LEU A 149 13.04 -5.14 21.00
N THR A 150 13.40 -5.44 22.23
CA THR A 150 14.65 -5.23 22.94
C THR A 150 15.90 -5.24 22.07
N GLU A 151 16.79 -4.29 22.36
CA GLU A 151 18.21 -4.40 22.04
C GLU A 151 18.74 -5.73 22.58
N ASP A 152 19.10 -6.64 21.68
CA ASP A 152 20.05 -7.70 22.02
C ASP A 152 21.42 -7.25 21.52
N GLY A 153 22.31 -6.95 22.49
CA GLY A 153 23.75 -6.87 22.27
C GLY A 153 24.33 -8.23 21.82
N PRO A 154 25.66 -8.33 21.59
CA PRO A 154 26.73 -7.61 22.30
C PRO A 154 27.45 -6.52 21.48
#